data_AF-A0AA43JD63-F1
#
_entry.id   AF-A0AA43JD63-F1
#
_cell.length_a   1.000
_cell.length_b   1.000
_cell.length_c   1.000
_cell.angle_alpha   90.00
_cell.angle_beta   90.00
_cell.angle_gamma   90.00
#
_symmetry.space_group_name_H-M   'P 1'
#
loop_
_entity.id
_entity.type
_entity.pdbx_description
1 polymer ?
#
loop_
_entity_poly.entity_id
_entity_poly.type
_entity_poly.pdbx_seq_one_letter_code
_entity_poly.pdbx_strand_id
1 'polypeptide(L)' 'MAKSKTERGRFSSRKKMEVVLRVLRGEGLDLVSREAGMTAAKVSEWRDQFVTSGQAGLKSRDAEGRDDEL' A
#
# COMPACT_ATOMS: atom_id res chain seq x y z
N MET A 1 -26.31 14.61 15.73
CA MET A 1 -24.95 15.18 15.69
C MET A 1 -24.28 14.77 14.37
N ALA A 2 -23.91 15.77 13.57
CA ALA A 2 -22.96 15.86 12.45
C ALA A 2 -22.53 14.63 11.58
N LYS A 3 -23.06 14.66 10.34
CA LYS A 3 -22.53 14.35 8.99
C LYS A 3 -21.11 13.74 8.76
N SER A 4 -21.11 12.62 8.02
CA SER A 4 -20.27 12.26 6.83
C SER A 4 -18.76 11.98 6.97
N LYS A 5 -18.31 10.71 6.86
CA LYS A 5 -16.92 10.40 6.40
C LYS A 5 -16.60 9.00 5.82
N THR A 6 -17.54 8.21 5.29
CA THR A 6 -17.17 6.90 4.69
C THR A 6 -17.91 6.59 3.39
N GLU A 7 -17.94 7.55 2.46
CA GLU A 7 -18.26 7.30 1.05
C GLU A 7 -17.05 7.62 0.14
N ARG A 8 -15.83 7.42 0.66
CA ARG A 8 -14.63 7.34 -0.19
C ARG A 8 -14.36 5.87 -0.45
N GLY A 9 -14.72 5.42 -1.66
CA GLY A 9 -14.82 4.01 -2.08
C GLY A 9 -13.80 3.07 -1.44
N ARG A 10 -14.30 1.94 -0.92
CA ARG A 10 -13.48 0.82 -0.44
C ARG A 10 -12.64 0.31 -1.62
N PHE A 11 -11.36 0.68 -1.66
CA PHE A 11 -10.39 -0.03 -2.49
C PHE A 11 -10.17 -1.42 -1.88
N SER A 12 -10.37 -2.47 -2.66
CA SER A 12 -10.01 -3.81 -2.22
C SER A 12 -8.50 -3.90 -2.02
N SER A 13 -8.05 -4.75 -1.09
CA SER A 13 -6.62 -4.95 -0.83
C SER A 13 -5.86 -5.36 -2.10
N ARG A 14 -6.49 -6.13 -2.99
CA ARG A 14 -5.93 -6.46 -4.31
C ARG A 14 -5.73 -5.24 -5.19
N LYS A 15 -6.74 -4.35 -5.31
CA LYS A 15 -6.65 -3.15 -6.14
C LYS A 15 -5.56 -2.20 -5.62
N LYS A 16 -5.43 -2.09 -4.29
CA LYS A 16 -4.34 -1.34 -3.65
C LYS A 16 -2.97 -1.95 -3.98
N MET A 17 -2.80 -3.27 -3.88
CA MET A 17 -1.54 -3.94 -4.26
C MET A 17 -1.20 -3.74 -5.73
N GLU A 18 -2.17 -3.89 -6.64
CA GLU A 18 -1.95 -3.71 -8.08
C GLU A 18 -1.40 -2.31 -8.38
N VAL A 19 -2.03 -1.28 -7.83
CA VAL A 19 -1.59 0.13 -7.95
C VAL A 19 -0.15 0.31 -7.46
N VAL A 20 0.18 -0.22 -6.27
CA VAL A 20 1.53 -0.08 -5.69
C VAL A 20 2.57 -0.84 -6.52
N LEU A 21 2.27 -2.06 -6.97
CA LEU A 21 3.19 -2.86 -7.79
C LEU A 21 3.43 -2.25 -9.17
N ARG A 22 2.45 -1.57 -9.76
CA ARG A 22 2.63 -0.81 -11.01
C ARG A 22 3.64 0.33 -10.81
N VAL A 23 3.48 1.12 -9.75
CA VAL A 23 4.46 2.19 -9.43
C VAL A 23 5.85 1.63 -9.11
N LEU A 24 5.94 0.53 -8.37
CA LEU A 24 7.24 -0.12 -8.08
C LEU A 24 7.93 -0.71 -9.31
N ARG A 25 7.17 -1.09 -10.34
CA ARG A 25 7.71 -1.52 -11.64
C ARG A 25 8.21 -0.36 -12.51
N GLY A 26 8.08 0.88 -12.05
CA GLY A 26 8.51 2.07 -12.77
C GLY A 26 7.41 2.75 -13.58
N GLU A 27 6.14 2.34 -13.46
CA GLU A 27 5.07 3.10 -14.08
C GLU A 27 4.89 4.47 -13.42
N GLY A 28 4.55 5.47 -14.24
CA GLY A 28 4.38 6.85 -13.81
C GLY A 28 3.31 6.97 -12.73
N LEU A 29 3.68 7.54 -11.59
CA LEU A 29 2.79 7.71 -10.44
C LEU A 29 1.55 8.54 -10.77
N ASP A 30 1.67 9.56 -11.63
CA ASP A 30 0.52 10.36 -12.10
C ASP A 30 -0.44 9.53 -12.97
N LEU A 31 0.09 8.70 -13.87
CA LEU A 31 -0.71 7.82 -14.74
C LEU A 31 -1.49 6.81 -13.90
N VAL A 32 -0.80 6.09 -13.01
CA VAL A 32 -1.41 5.08 -12.14
C VAL A 32 -2.47 5.72 -11.23
N SER A 33 -2.20 6.93 -10.74
CA SER A 33 -3.14 7.68 -9.90
C SER A 33 -4.43 8.04 -10.65
N ARG A 34 -4.31 8.49 -11.90
CA ARG A 34 -5.46 8.83 -12.75
C ARG A 34 -6.30 7.61 -13.07
N GLU A 35 -5.68 6.50 -13.43
CA GLU A 35 -6.39 5.23 -13.69
C GLU A 35 -7.07 4.67 -12.43
N ALA A 36 -6.45 4.83 -11.27
CA ALA A 36 -7.04 4.44 -10.00
C ALA A 36 -8.14 5.40 -9.50
N GLY A 37 -8.30 6.59 -10.13
CA GLY A 37 -9.22 7.62 -9.66
C GLY A 37 -8.82 8.23 -8.31
N MET A 38 -7.53 8.21 -7.98
CA MET A 38 -6.98 8.72 -6.72
C MET A 38 -6.02 9.89 -6.98
N THR A 39 -5.53 10.51 -5.91
CA THR A 39 -4.47 11.51 -5.99
C THR A 39 -3.08 10.86 -5.90
N ALA A 40 -2.12 11.46 -6.59
CA ALA A 40 -0.73 11.01 -6.61
C ALA A 40 -0.17 10.89 -5.16
N ALA A 41 -0.52 11.85 -4.30
CA ALA A 41 -0.18 11.83 -2.90
C ALA A 41 -0.64 10.54 -2.18
N LYS A 42 -1.86 10.05 -2.49
CA LYS A 42 -2.39 8.84 -1.86
C LYS A 42 -1.72 7.57 -2.35
N VAL A 43 -1.36 7.52 -3.63
CA VAL A 43 -0.58 6.43 -4.22
C VAL A 43 0.83 6.40 -3.65
N SER A 44 1.47 7.56 -3.49
CA SER A 44 2.78 7.68 -2.84
C SER A 44 2.73 7.18 -1.39
N GLU A 45 1.73 7.61 -0.62
CA GLU A 45 1.53 7.16 0.76
C GLU A 45 1.43 5.62 0.87
N TRP A 46 0.74 4.98 -0.08
CA TRP A 46 0.62 3.52 -0.12
C TRP A 46 1.92 2.83 -0.52
N ARG A 47 2.69 3.40 -1.44
CA ARG A 47 4.02 2.91 -1.81
C ARG A 47 4.95 2.94 -0.60
N ASP A 48 5.03 4.07 0.10
CA ASP A 48 5.88 4.24 1.27
C ASP A 48 5.48 3.29 2.41
N GLN A 49 4.17 3.13 2.67
CA GLN A 49 3.68 2.12 3.62
C GLN A 49 4.05 0.70 3.22
N PHE A 50 3.95 0.35 1.93
CA PHE A 50 4.29 -0.99 1.43
C PHE A 50 5.79 -1.29 1.54
N VAL A 51 6.65 -0.32 1.23
CA VAL A 51 8.11 -0.49 1.38
C VAL A 51 8.48 -0.62 2.86
N THR A 52 7.87 0.20 3.73
CA THR A 52 8.11 0.13 5.18
C THR A 52 7.66 -1.21 5.77
N SER A 53 6.46 -1.68 5.42
CA SER A 53 5.95 -2.98 5.89
C SER A 53 6.70 -4.15 5.26
N GLY A 54 7.08 -4.06 3.98
CA GLY A 54 7.92 -5.05 3.31
C GLY A 54 9.30 -5.16 3.97
N GLN A 55 9.94 -4.03 4.28
CA GLN A 55 11.21 -4.01 5.01
C GLN A 55 11.08 -4.61 6.43
N ALA A 56 9.98 -4.31 7.14
CA ALA A 56 9.70 -4.90 8.44
C ALA A 56 9.51 -6.42 8.35
N GLY A 57 8.76 -6.91 7.36
CA GLY A 57 8.57 -8.36 7.14
C GLY A 57 9.86 -9.09 6.74
N LEU A 58 10.74 -8.45 5.97
CA LEU A 58 12.06 -9.00 5.68
C LEU A 58 12.93 -9.08 6.94
N LYS A 59 12.98 -8.00 7.74
CA LYS A 59 13.69 -8.00 9.04
C LYS A 59 13.12 -9.01 10.03
N SER A 60 11.81 -9.22 10.04
CA SER A 60 11.18 -10.24 10.90
C SER A 60 11.61 -11.64 10.51
N ARG A 61 11.81 -11.96 9.22
CA ARG A 61 12.35 -13.28 8.83
C ARG A 61 13.83 -13.48 9.19
N ASP A 62 14.62 -12.40 9.23
CA ASP A 62 15.99 -12.45 9.75
C ASP A 62 16.04 -12.51 11.30
N ALA A 63 15.01 -11.98 11.98
CA ALA A 63 14.86 -12.07 13.44
C ALA A 63 14.24 -13.40 13.90
N GLU A 64 13.39 -14.01 13.08
CA GLU A 64 12.71 -15.29 13.32
C GLU A 64 13.52 -16.48 12.77
N GLY A 65 14.84 -16.38 12.94
CA GLY A 65 15.76 -17.51 12.93
C GLY A 65 15.99 -18.07 14.35
N ARG A 66 15.04 -17.84 15.26
CA ARG A 66 15.01 -18.46 16.59
C ARG A 66 13.54 -18.61 17.01
N ASP A 67 13.17 -19.87 17.27
CA ASP A 67 11.96 -20.35 17.96
C ASP A 67 10.97 -19.29 18.42
N ASP A 68 9.71 -19.44 18.00
CA ASP A 68 8.66 -19.62 19.02
C ASP A 68 7.54 -20.50 18.44
N GLU A 69 7.46 -21.70 19.02
CA GLU A 69 6.32 -22.60 19.00
C GLU A 69 5.13 -21.91 19.67
N LEU A 70 4.07 -21.53 18.92
CA LEU A 70 2.72 -21.23 19.43
C LEU A 70 1.62 -21.57 18.42
#